data_AF-A0A0F9R2Z5-F1
#
_entry.id   AF-A0A0F9R2Z5-F1
#
_cell.length_a   1.000
_cell.length_b   1.000
_cell.length_c   1.000
_cell.angle_alpha   90.00
_cell.angle_beta   90.00
_cell.angle_gamma   90.00
#
_symmetry.space_group_name_H-M   'P 1'
#
loop_
_entity.id
_entity.type
_entity.pdbx_description
1 polymer ?
#
loop_
_entity_poly.entity_id
_entity_poly.type
_entity_poly.pdbx_seq_one_letter_code
_entity_poly.pdbx_strand_id
1 'polypeptide(L)'
;MSSEELFSVVEGTMLIEFARENIEFFLRNDRRIPIPPLIKEKFTNKYGAFVTLNNYDVAGNSLRGCIGYIEPKYSLFDVVHKVSISSAIEDPRFPSVTIEEMDNIVIELSILTPPKLIEINDPKEKHG
;
A
#
# COMPACT_ATOMS: atom_id res chain seq x y z
N MET A 1 -7.94 22.73 8.01
CA MET A 1 -6.59 22.62 7.42
C MET A 1 -6.81 22.37 5.94
N SER A 2 -6.29 23.21 5.05
CA SER A 2 -6.49 23.03 3.62
C SER A 2 -5.89 21.69 3.20
N SER A 3 -6.72 20.85 2.60
CA SER A 3 -6.35 19.61 1.94
C SER A 3 -5.58 19.93 0.67
N GLU A 4 -4.31 20.30 0.80
CA GLU A 4 -3.38 20.14 -0.30
C GLU A 4 -3.13 18.63 -0.44
N GLU A 5 -3.39 18.08 -1.63
CA GLU A 5 -3.07 16.69 -1.96
C GLU A 5 -1.56 16.48 -1.77
N LEU A 6 -1.18 15.75 -0.72
CA LEU A 6 0.21 15.50 -0.34
C LEU A 6 0.99 14.70 -1.40
N PHE A 7 0.26 14.01 -2.28
CA PHE A 7 0.78 13.24 -3.40
C PHE A 7 -0.01 13.57 -4.66
N SER A 8 0.70 13.80 -5.75
CA SER A 8 0.08 13.96 -7.07
C SER A 8 -0.38 12.61 -7.64
N VAL A 9 -1.30 12.65 -8.61
CA VAL A 9 -1.72 11.46 -9.38
C VAL A 9 -0.52 10.75 -10.00
N VAL A 10 0.44 11.51 -10.54
CA VAL A 10 1.67 10.97 -11.14
C VAL A 10 2.48 10.18 -10.12
N GLU A 11 2.63 10.69 -8.90
CA GLU A 11 3.34 9.99 -7.84
C GLU A 11 2.61 8.74 -7.36
N GLY A 12 1.28 8.81 -7.26
CA GLY A 12 0.45 7.64 -6.98
C GLY A 12 0.63 6.54 -8.02
N THR A 13 0.58 6.89 -9.31
CA THR A 13 0.81 5.95 -10.42
C THR A 13 2.18 5.30 -10.32
N MET A 14 3.25 6.08 -10.08
CA MET A 14 4.61 5.54 -9.93
C MET A 14 4.70 4.49 -8.81
N LEU A 15 4.05 4.73 -7.67
CA LEU A 15 4.07 3.81 -6.53
C LEU A 15 3.22 2.55 -6.78
N ILE A 16 2.08 2.68 -7.47
CA ILE A 16 1.23 1.54 -7.85
C ILE A 16 1.93 0.65 -8.88
N GLU A 17 2.55 1.24 -9.89
CA GLU A 17 3.35 0.50 -10.89
C GLU A 17 4.50 -0.24 -10.21
N PHE A 18 5.25 0.45 -9.34
CA PHE A 18 6.31 -0.17 -8.54
C PHE A 18 5.79 -1.32 -7.67
N ALA A 19 4.64 -1.16 -7.02
CA ALA A 19 4.02 -2.22 -6.23
C ALA A 19 3.65 -3.45 -7.08
N ARG A 20 3.04 -3.22 -8.25
CA ARG A 20 2.66 -4.27 -9.20
C ARG A 20 3.89 -5.03 -9.71
N GLU A 21 4.89 -4.32 -10.23
CA GLU A 21 6.12 -4.91 -10.74
C GLU A 21 6.81 -5.76 -9.66
N ASN A 22 6.86 -5.25 -8.42
CA ASN A 22 7.47 -5.97 -7.31
C ASN A 22 6.73 -7.27 -6.97
N ILE A 23 5.39 -7.27 -6.97
CA ILE A 23 4.58 -8.47 -6.74
C ILE A 23 4.82 -9.47 -7.88
N GLU A 24 4.61 -9.06 -9.12
CA GLU A 24 4.70 -9.97 -10.26
C GLU A 24 6.10 -10.57 -10.42
N PHE A 25 7.14 -9.77 -10.20
CA PHE A 25 8.51 -10.26 -10.25
C PHE A 25 8.78 -11.26 -9.13
N PHE A 26 8.27 -11.01 -7.91
CA PHE A 26 8.39 -11.95 -6.81
C PHE A 26 7.69 -13.28 -7.13
N LEU A 27 6.46 -13.23 -7.63
CA LEU A 27 5.70 -14.43 -8.00
C LEU A 27 6.39 -15.26 -9.11
N ARG A 28 7.13 -14.61 -10.02
CA ARG A 28 7.87 -15.29 -11.09
C ARG A 28 9.27 -15.78 -10.68
N ASN A 29 9.91 -15.15 -9.70
CA ASN A 29 11.35 -15.33 -9.45
C ASN A 29 11.71 -15.67 -7.98
N ASP A 30 10.74 -15.67 -7.07
CA ASP A 30 10.94 -15.82 -5.61
C ASP A 30 11.98 -14.84 -5.02
N ARG A 31 12.02 -13.63 -5.59
CA ARG A 31 12.88 -12.53 -5.13
C ARG A 31 12.25 -11.18 -5.40
N ARG A 32 12.57 -10.18 -4.57
CA ARG A 32 12.08 -8.81 -4.76
C ARG A 32 12.82 -8.11 -5.88
N ILE A 33 12.17 -7.14 -6.55
CA ILE A 33 12.91 -6.25 -7.45
C ILE A 33 13.88 -5.37 -6.65
N PRO A 34 15.03 -4.97 -7.21
CA PRO A 34 15.80 -3.87 -6.63
C PRO A 34 14.95 -2.59 -6.67
N ILE A 35 15.04 -1.77 -5.63
CA ILE A 35 14.30 -0.51 -5.56
C ILE A 35 14.90 0.45 -6.62
N PRO A 36 14.13 0.95 -7.60
CA PRO A 36 14.63 1.88 -8.60
C PRO A 36 15.18 3.16 -7.96
N PRO A 37 16.33 3.71 -8.42
CA PRO A 37 16.91 4.93 -7.85
C PRO A 37 15.92 6.10 -7.79
N LEU A 38 15.13 6.30 -8.85
CA LEU A 38 14.10 7.34 -8.91
C LEU A 38 13.04 7.20 -7.80
N ILE A 39 12.54 5.98 -7.57
CA ILE A 39 11.58 5.68 -6.49
C ILE A 39 12.23 5.92 -5.12
N LYS A 40 13.47 5.44 -4.95
CA LYS A 40 14.23 5.57 -3.70
C LYS A 40 14.47 7.04 -3.33
N GLU A 41 14.85 7.87 -4.29
CA GLU A 41 15.14 9.29 -4.09
C GLU A 41 13.89 10.11 -3.82
N LYS A 42 12.79 9.80 -4.52
CA LYS A 42 11.56 10.60 -4.44
C LYS A 42 10.72 10.31 -3.18
N PHE A 43 10.69 9.08 -2.70
CA PHE A 43 9.78 8.64 -1.63
C PHE A 43 10.49 8.27 -0.32
N THR A 44 11.47 9.10 0.08
CA THR A 44 12.34 8.89 1.26
C THR A 44 11.65 9.19 2.60
N ASN A 45 10.64 10.05 2.59
CA ASN A 45 9.89 10.44 3.79
C ASN A 45 9.19 9.23 4.41
N LYS A 46 9.08 9.24 5.74
CA LYS A 46 8.47 8.13 6.48
C LYS A 46 6.96 8.25 6.51
N TYR A 47 6.28 7.16 6.16
CA TYR A 47 4.83 7.07 6.13
C TYR A 47 4.38 5.69 6.61
N GLY A 48 3.19 5.62 7.20
CA GLY A 48 2.44 4.36 7.22
C GLY A 48 1.78 4.18 5.86
N ALA A 49 1.65 2.95 5.39
CA ALA A 49 0.88 2.67 4.18
C ALA A 49 0.38 1.23 4.15
N PHE A 50 -0.70 1.02 3.41
CA PHE A 50 -1.33 -0.27 3.14
C PHE A 50 -1.37 -0.50 1.63
N VAL A 51 -1.03 -1.70 1.21
CA VAL A 51 -1.34 -2.19 -0.13
C VAL A 51 -2.53 -3.13 0.01
N THR A 52 -3.56 -2.88 -0.79
CA THR A 52 -4.75 -3.73 -0.86
C THR A 52 -4.86 -4.29 -2.27
N LEU A 53 -5.06 -5.60 -2.37
CA LEU A 53 -5.32 -6.32 -3.61
C LEU A 53 -6.81 -6.61 -3.68
N ASN A 54 -7.45 -6.24 -4.79
CA ASN A 54 -8.87 -6.47 -5.03
C ASN A 54 -9.08 -7.18 -6.37
N ASN A 55 -9.93 -8.20 -6.45
CA ASN A 55 -10.35 -8.79 -7.72
C ASN A 55 -11.35 -7.87 -8.42
N TYR A 56 -11.13 -7.55 -9.71
CA TYR A 56 -12.02 -6.63 -10.44
C TYR A 56 -13.38 -7.26 -10.84
N ASP A 57 -13.43 -8.59 -11.04
CA ASP A 57 -14.57 -9.29 -11.61
C ASP A 57 -15.31 -10.19 -10.61
N VAL A 58 -15.58 -9.68 -9.41
CA VAL A 58 -16.27 -10.45 -8.36
C VAL A 58 -17.45 -9.68 -7.80
N ALA A 59 -18.63 -10.31 -7.80
CA ALA A 59 -19.78 -9.80 -7.09
C ALA A 59 -19.60 -9.99 -5.57
N GLY A 60 -19.65 -8.91 -4.80
CA GLY A 60 -19.52 -8.94 -3.34
C GLY A 60 -18.18 -8.41 -2.84
N ASN A 61 -17.49 -9.18 -1.99
CA ASN A 61 -16.20 -8.76 -1.44
C ASN A 61 -15.07 -9.04 -2.45
N SER A 62 -14.49 -7.98 -3.00
CA SER A 62 -13.36 -8.05 -3.93
C SER A 62 -12.01 -8.30 -3.24
N LEU A 63 -11.92 -8.19 -1.91
CA LEU A 63 -10.64 -8.26 -1.20
C LEU A 63 -9.91 -9.58 -1.43
N ARG A 64 -8.66 -9.48 -1.89
CA ARG A 64 -7.76 -10.60 -2.19
C ARG A 64 -6.51 -10.64 -1.31
N GLY A 65 -6.21 -9.52 -0.63
CA GLY A 65 -5.14 -9.41 0.35
C GLY A 65 -4.95 -7.95 0.79
N CYS A 66 -4.55 -7.71 2.03
CA CYS A 66 -4.25 -6.38 2.53
C CYS A 66 -3.25 -6.44 3.68
N ILE A 67 -2.08 -5.84 3.50
CA ILE A 67 -1.04 -5.69 4.53
C ILE A 67 -0.50 -4.27 4.51
N GLY A 68 -0.15 -3.76 5.69
CA GLY A 68 0.40 -2.43 5.83
C GLY A 68 1.01 -2.15 7.20
N TYR A 69 1.62 -0.98 7.30
CA TYR A 69 2.09 -0.41 8.56
C TYR A 69 1.30 0.83 8.89
N ILE A 70 0.82 0.93 10.14
CA ILE A 70 0.15 2.12 10.64
C ILE A 70 1.17 3.21 11.00
N GLU A 71 2.23 2.83 11.71
CA GLU A 71 3.25 3.77 12.18
C GLU A 71 4.28 4.07 11.08
N PRO A 72 4.69 5.34 10.90
CA PRO A 72 5.69 5.74 9.90
C PRO A 72 7.13 5.40 10.35
N LYS A 73 7.44 4.09 10.43
CA LYS A 73 8.76 3.59 10.84
C LYS A 73 9.78 3.62 9.71
N TYR A 74 9.33 3.30 8.50
CA TYR A 74 10.14 3.16 7.29
C TYR A 74 9.83 4.26 6.28
N SER A 75 10.73 4.49 5.32
CA SER A 75 10.47 5.36 4.18
C SER A 75 9.33 4.79 3.32
N LEU A 76 8.56 5.63 2.64
CA LEU A 76 7.43 5.18 1.84
C LEU A 76 7.84 4.18 0.75
N PHE A 77 8.98 4.40 0.07
CA PHE A 77 9.47 3.40 -0.91
C PHE A 77 9.70 2.02 -0.25
N ASP A 78 10.20 1.99 0.98
CA ASP A 78 10.54 0.76 1.69
C ASP A 78 9.28 0.08 2.22
N VAL A 79 8.30 0.86 2.69
CA VAL A 79 6.97 0.34 3.04
C VAL A 79 6.33 -0.32 1.82
N VAL A 80 6.20 0.39 0.69
CA VAL A 80 5.56 -0.16 -0.53
C VAL A 80 6.29 -1.39 -1.02
N HIS A 81 7.63 -1.38 -1.05
CA HIS A 81 8.45 -2.53 -1.42
C HIS A 81 8.23 -3.74 -0.52
N LYS A 82 8.05 -3.52 0.79
CA LYS A 82 7.79 -4.56 1.78
C LYS A 82 6.38 -5.13 1.62
N VAL A 83 5.39 -4.26 1.79
CA VAL A 83 3.99 -4.64 2.00
C VAL A 83 3.27 -5.02 0.72
N SER A 84 3.76 -4.65 -0.47
CA SER A 84 3.16 -5.11 -1.73
C SER A 84 3.23 -6.64 -1.84
N ILE A 85 4.41 -7.23 -1.59
CA ILE A 85 4.60 -8.69 -1.59
C ILE A 85 3.85 -9.33 -0.43
N SER A 86 3.95 -8.78 0.79
CA SER A 86 3.22 -9.33 1.95
C SER A 86 1.70 -9.37 1.72
N SER A 87 1.15 -8.37 1.04
CA SER A 87 -0.28 -8.35 0.69
C SER A 87 -0.66 -9.46 -0.29
N ALA A 88 0.28 -9.93 -1.11
CA ALA A 88 0.06 -11.01 -2.07
C ALA A 88 0.28 -12.41 -1.48
N ILE A 89 1.19 -12.57 -0.51
CA ILE A 89 1.63 -13.91 -0.08
C ILE A 89 1.59 -14.17 1.43
N GLU A 90 1.39 -13.15 2.27
CA GLU A 90 1.46 -13.25 3.73
C GLU A 90 0.15 -12.87 4.45
N ASP A 91 -0.91 -12.49 3.73
CA ASP A 91 -2.22 -12.26 4.37
C ASP A 91 -2.85 -13.59 4.80
N PRO A 92 -2.98 -13.87 6.11
CA PRO A 92 -3.37 -15.19 6.60
C PRO A 92 -4.82 -15.56 6.29
N ARG A 93 -5.62 -14.62 5.80
CA ARG A 93 -7.02 -14.85 5.41
C ARG A 93 -7.14 -15.49 4.04
N PHE A 94 -6.08 -15.43 3.22
CA PHE A 94 -6.10 -15.87 1.82
C PHE A 94 -4.90 -16.77 1.51
N PRO A 95 -5.03 -17.70 0.55
CA PRO A 95 -3.88 -18.33 -0.07
C PRO A 95 -2.99 -17.29 -0.78
N SER A 96 -1.71 -17.60 -0.97
CA SER A 96 -0.83 -16.79 -1.82
C SER A 96 -1.46 -16.55 -3.19
N VAL A 97 -1.33 -15.33 -3.71
CA VAL A 97 -1.73 -14.94 -5.06
C VAL A 97 -0.86 -15.66 -6.09
N THR A 98 -1.45 -16.20 -7.15
CA THR A 98 -0.69 -16.73 -8.30
C THR A 98 -0.41 -15.64 -9.32
N ILE A 99 0.56 -15.89 -10.22
CA ILE A 99 0.90 -14.91 -11.24
C ILE A 99 -0.25 -14.68 -12.24
N GLU A 100 -1.06 -15.69 -12.51
CA GLU A 100 -2.24 -15.61 -13.39
C GLU A 100 -3.37 -14.78 -12.76
N GLU A 101 -3.49 -14.80 -11.43
CA GLU A 101 -4.47 -13.96 -10.72
C GLU A 101 -4.14 -12.46 -10.84
N MET A 102 -2.87 -12.09 -11.04
CA MET A 102 -2.44 -10.68 -11.12
C MET A 102 -3.07 -9.90 -12.27
N ASP A 103 -3.46 -10.59 -13.36
CA ASP A 103 -4.19 -10.00 -14.48
C ASP A 103 -5.58 -9.52 -14.06
N ASN A 104 -6.14 -10.10 -12.98
CA ASN A 104 -7.46 -9.75 -12.46
C ASN A 104 -7.45 -8.96 -11.15
N ILE A 105 -6.27 -8.61 -10.66
CA ILE A 105 -6.11 -7.85 -9.43
C ILE A 105 -5.97 -6.36 -9.73
N VAL A 106 -6.73 -5.54 -9.02
CA VAL A 106 -6.56 -4.09 -8.88
C VAL A 106 -5.79 -3.83 -7.59
N ILE A 107 -4.76 -3.01 -7.68
CA ILE A 107 -3.95 -2.59 -6.53
C ILE A 107 -4.45 -1.22 -6.07
N GLU A 108 -4.75 -1.12 -4.79
CA GLU A 108 -5.01 0.13 -4.09
C GLU A 108 -3.86 0.40 -3.11
N LEU A 109 -3.38 1.65 -3.09
CA LEU A 109 -2.36 2.11 -2.17
C LEU A 109 -2.92 3.20 -1.26
N SER A 110 -3.01 2.91 0.03
CA SER A 110 -3.44 3.86 1.05
C SER A 110 -2.23 4.38 1.82
N ILE A 111 -1.89 5.67 1.69
CA ILE A 111 -0.78 6.31 2.39
C ILE A 111 -1.32 7.10 3.58
N LEU A 112 -0.81 6.83 4.77
CA LEU A 112 -1.30 7.40 6.01
C LEU A 112 -0.46 8.61 6.43
N THR A 113 -1.13 9.72 6.72
CA THR A 113 -0.49 10.81 7.45
C THR A 113 -0.12 10.36 8.86
N PRO A 114 0.95 10.92 9.46
CA PRO A 114 1.28 10.63 10.86
C PRO A 114 0.06 10.84 11.77
N PRO A 115 -0.24 9.88 12.68
CA PRO A 115 -1.37 10.01 13.58
C PRO A 115 -1.17 11.23 14.49
N LYS A 116 -2.26 11.94 14.75
CA LYS A 116 -2.29 13.07 15.68
C LYS A 116 -3.23 12.72 16.83
N LEU A 117 -2.74 12.89 18.06
CA LEU A 117 -3.59 12.74 19.24
C LEU A 117 -4.69 13.80 19.18
N ILE A 118 -5.94 13.37 19.36
CA ILE A 118 -7.07 14.29 19.50
C ILE A 118 -7.17 14.65 20.98
N GLU A 119 -6.91 15.91 21.32
CA GLU A 119 -7.05 16.42 22.68
C GLU A 119 -8.47 16.97 22.86
N ILE A 120 -9.29 16.28 23.65
CA ILE A 120 -10.66 16.66 24.00
C ILE A 120 -10.86 16.57 25.51
N ASN A 121 -11.72 17.42 26.06
CA ASN A 121 -11.99 17.44 27.49
C ASN A 121 -13.05 16.40 27.88
N ASP A 122 -13.99 16.11 26.98
CA ASP A 122 -15.01 15.07 27.15
C ASP A 122 -14.99 14.13 25.93
N PRO A 123 -14.80 12.81 26.11
CA PRO A 123 -14.92 11.82 25.04
C PRO A 123 -16.24 11.85 24.25
N LYS A 124 -17.29 12.50 24.77
CA LYS A 124 -18.58 12.69 24.11
C LYS A 124 -18.66 13.98 23.26
N GLU A 125 -17.65 14.85 23.28
CA GLU A 125 -17.61 16.03 22.42
C GLU A 125 -17.61 15.62 20.95
N LYS A 126 -18.73 15.86 20.28
CA LYS A 126 -18.86 15.62 18.83
C LYS A 126 -18.15 16.76 18.11
N HIS A 127 -17.03 16.45 17.44
CA HIS A 127 -16.46 17.33 16.43
C HIS A 127 -17.30 17.17 15.16
N GLY A 128 -18.12 18.18 14.87
CA GLY A 128 -18.95 18.29 13.66
C GLY A 128 -18.16 18.78 12.46
#